data_AF-A0A9D8ZPQ5-F1
#
_entry.id   AF-A0A9D8ZPQ5-F1
#
_cell.length_a   1.000
_cell.length_b   1.000
_cell.length_c   1.000
_cell.angle_alpha   90.00
_cell.angle_beta   90.00
_cell.angle_gamma   90.00
#
_symmetry.space_group_name_H-M   'P 1'
#
loop_
_entity.id
_entity.type
_entity.pdbx_description
1 polymer ?
#
loop_
_entity_poly.entity_id
_entity_poly.type
_entity_poly.pdbx_seq_one_letter_code
_entity_poly.pdbx_strand_id
1 'polypeptide(L)'
;MTNFMRLMAVAIFSLGLFAAQPSAAQSMSLQQAQAQGLVGERLDGYVGVVQNAPGIAGLVDEVNLQRRQLYRDIARKNNIPLNTVEKLAADKAISRAASGEYVQDASGNWVRKL
;
A
#
# COMPACT_ATOMS: atom_id res chain seq x y z
N MET A 1 0.84 -2.78 22.37
CA MET A 1 0.43 -3.11 20.98
C MET A 1 -0.05 -4.55 20.95
N THR A 2 -1.33 -4.80 20.66
CA THR A 2 -1.90 -6.16 20.59
C THR A 2 -1.27 -6.96 19.43
N ASN A 3 -1.21 -8.28 19.53
CA ASN A 3 -0.63 -9.16 18.49
C ASN A 3 -1.25 -8.94 17.10
N PHE A 4 -2.52 -8.54 17.06
CA PHE A 4 -3.24 -8.05 15.88
C PHE A 4 -2.51 -6.92 15.13
N MET A 5 -1.99 -5.93 15.86
CA MET A 5 -1.33 -4.75 15.31
C MET A 5 0.09 -5.05 14.77
N ARG A 6 0.72 -6.12 15.29
CA ARG A 6 2.03 -6.62 14.85
C ARG A 6 1.94 -7.38 13.53
N LEU A 7 0.89 -8.18 13.32
CA LEU A 7 0.65 -8.89 12.06
C LEU A 7 0.40 -7.92 10.88
N MET A 8 -0.32 -6.81 11.13
CA MET A 8 -0.50 -5.74 10.14
C MET A 8 0.80 -4.95 9.85
N ALA A 9 1.80 -4.97 10.74
CA ALA A 9 3.05 -4.21 10.56
C ALA A 9 3.99 -4.85 9.54
N VAL A 10 4.02 -6.18 9.52
CA VAL A 10 4.93 -6.94 8.67
C VAL A 10 4.35 -7.04 7.26
N ALA A 11 3.05 -7.32 7.13
CA ALA A 11 2.46 -7.64 5.83
C ALA A 11 2.32 -6.45 4.84
N ILE A 12 2.32 -5.19 5.31
CA ILE A 12 2.20 -4.00 4.44
C ILE A 12 3.52 -3.70 3.70
N PHE A 13 4.68 -4.08 4.27
CA PHE A 13 6.00 -3.78 3.70
C PHE A 13 6.69 -5.00 3.07
N SER A 14 6.29 -6.23 3.46
CA SER A 14 6.91 -7.47 2.96
C SER A 14 6.52 -7.88 1.53
N LEU A 15 5.57 -7.20 0.90
CA LEU A 15 5.25 -7.40 -0.52
C LEU A 15 6.34 -6.85 -1.49
N GLY A 16 7.41 -6.27 -0.96
CA GLY A 16 8.58 -5.80 -1.73
C GLY A 16 9.78 -6.76 -1.73
N LEU A 17 9.69 -7.95 -1.12
CA LEU A 17 10.80 -8.91 -1.10
C LEU A 17 10.39 -10.28 -1.66
N PHE A 18 10.26 -10.37 -2.99
CA PHE A 18 10.60 -11.61 -3.68
C PHE A 18 11.90 -11.38 -4.44
N ALA A 19 13.02 -11.70 -3.79
CA ALA A 19 14.32 -11.66 -4.42
C ALA A 19 14.53 -12.94 -5.25
N ALA A 20 14.97 -12.72 -6.49
CA ALA A 20 15.67 -13.64 -7.39
C ALA A 20 14.85 -14.78 -8.01
N GLN A 21 14.24 -14.50 -9.16
CA GLN A 21 14.37 -15.34 -10.36
C GLN A 21 14.70 -14.40 -11.54
N PRO A 22 15.80 -14.60 -12.29
CA PRO A 22 16.17 -13.71 -13.38
C PRO A 22 15.37 -14.09 -14.63
N SER A 23 14.43 -13.26 -15.05
CA SER A 23 13.93 -13.22 -16.44
C SER A 23 13.02 -11.99 -16.64
N ALA A 24 13.34 -11.22 -17.69
CA ALA A 24 12.58 -10.09 -18.23
C ALA A 24 12.42 -8.86 -17.30
N ALA A 25 12.83 -7.68 -17.81
CA ALA A 25 12.54 -6.32 -17.31
C ALA A 25 12.37 -6.15 -15.80
N GLN A 26 13.31 -5.47 -15.13
CA GLN A 26 13.16 -5.08 -13.71
C GLN A 26 11.83 -4.33 -13.50
N SER A 27 10.79 -5.03 -13.01
CA SER A 27 9.51 -4.43 -12.67
C SER A 27 9.70 -3.49 -11.50
N MET A 28 9.25 -2.24 -11.62
CA MET A 28 9.36 -1.24 -10.56
C MET A 28 8.61 -1.72 -9.30
N SER A 29 9.24 -1.63 -8.13
CA SER A 29 8.57 -1.95 -6.87
C SER A 29 7.64 -0.82 -6.41
N LEU A 30 6.70 -1.13 -5.51
CA LEU A 30 5.84 -0.12 -4.90
C LEU A 30 6.65 1.00 -4.23
N GLN A 31 7.69 0.65 -3.48
CA GLN A 31 8.52 1.63 -2.77
C GLN A 31 9.27 2.55 -3.76
N GLN A 32 9.76 2.00 -4.88
CA GLN A 32 10.38 2.80 -5.93
C GLN A 32 9.37 3.76 -6.57
N ALA A 33 8.15 3.28 -6.85
CA ALA A 33 7.09 4.10 -7.41
C ALA A 33 6.65 5.22 -6.45
N GLN A 34 6.59 4.94 -5.14
CA GLN A 34 6.27 5.93 -4.09
C GLN A 34 7.37 6.99 -3.97
N ALA A 35 8.64 6.56 -3.92
CA ALA A 35 9.79 7.46 -3.86
C ALA A 35 9.89 8.37 -5.10
N GLN A 36 9.46 7.89 -6.27
CA GLN A 36 9.39 8.66 -7.51
C GLN A 36 8.13 9.53 -7.62
N GLY A 37 7.19 9.44 -6.67
CA GLY A 37 5.94 10.20 -6.69
C GLY A 37 4.95 9.75 -7.77
N LEU A 38 5.11 8.54 -8.30
CA LEU A 38 4.22 7.97 -9.33
C LEU A 38 2.93 7.42 -8.71
N VAL A 39 3.01 6.96 -7.46
CA VAL A 39 1.89 6.42 -6.69
C VAL A 39 1.88 6.95 -5.27
N GLY A 40 0.73 6.83 -4.59
CA GLY A 40 0.55 7.27 -3.22
C GLY A 40 -0.47 6.45 -2.44
N GLU A 41 -0.47 6.59 -1.11
CA GLU A 41 -1.40 5.89 -0.21
C GLU A 41 -2.76 6.59 -0.14
N ARG A 42 -3.84 5.82 -0.28
CA ARG A 42 -5.22 6.31 -0.24
C ARG A 42 -5.85 6.11 1.13
N LEU A 43 -6.90 6.89 1.43
CA LEU A 43 -7.62 6.82 2.70
C LEU A 43 -8.43 5.53 2.90
N ASP A 44 -8.61 4.74 1.86
CA ASP A 44 -9.30 3.44 1.90
C ASP A 44 -8.32 2.26 2.03
N GLY A 45 -7.04 2.52 2.29
CA GLY A 45 -6.02 1.49 2.54
C GLY A 45 -5.38 0.93 1.28
N TYR A 46 -5.69 1.51 0.11
CA TYR A 46 -5.14 1.09 -1.18
C TYR A 46 -4.11 2.09 -1.72
N VAL A 47 -3.42 1.71 -2.78
CA VAL A 47 -2.51 2.58 -3.52
C VAL A 47 -3.25 3.19 -4.70
N GLY A 48 -2.94 4.44 -5.03
CA GLY A 48 -3.46 5.13 -6.23
C GLY A 48 -2.35 5.71 -7.09
N VAL A 49 -2.66 5.93 -8.36
CA VAL A 49 -1.76 6.62 -9.30
C VAL A 49 -1.78 8.12 -9.01
N VAL A 50 -0.60 8.69 -8.78
CA VAL A 50 -0.39 10.14 -8.61
C VAL A 50 0.02 10.75 -9.93
N GLN A 51 0.98 10.10 -10.61
CA GLN A 51 1.46 10.48 -11.93
C GLN A 51 1.47 9.26 -12.84
N ASN A 52 0.91 9.42 -14.04
CA ASN A 52 0.85 8.33 -15.00
C ASN A 52 2.23 8.06 -15.61
N ALA A 53 2.64 6.80 -15.64
CA ALA A 53 3.86 6.32 -16.26
C ALA A 53 3.70 4.85 -16.71
N PRO A 54 4.50 4.38 -17.68
CA PRO A 54 4.42 3.01 -18.16
C PRO A 54 4.52 1.99 -17.01
N GLY A 55 3.57 1.06 -16.95
CA GLY A 55 3.55 -0.02 -15.95
C GLY A 55 2.95 0.34 -14.59
N ILE A 56 2.73 1.64 -14.28
CA ILE A 56 2.23 2.06 -12.96
C ILE A 56 0.80 1.60 -12.69
N ALA A 57 -0.09 1.63 -13.69
CA ALA A 57 -1.45 1.13 -13.52
C ALA A 57 -1.46 -0.37 -13.15
N GLY A 58 -0.65 -1.18 -13.85
CA GLY A 58 -0.53 -2.62 -13.55
C GLY A 58 0.04 -2.89 -12.17
N LEU A 59 1.07 -2.14 -11.75
CA LEU A 59 1.62 -2.22 -10.40
C LEU A 59 0.56 -1.90 -9.32
N VAL A 60 -0.22 -0.84 -9.53
CA VAL A 60 -1.30 -0.45 -8.60
C VAL A 60 -2.37 -1.55 -8.49
N ASP A 61 -2.77 -2.14 -9.62
CA ASP A 61 -3.76 -3.21 -9.64
C ASP A 61 -3.27 -4.47 -8.92
N GLU A 62 -2.02 -4.87 -9.15
CA GLU A 62 -1.38 -6.00 -8.49
C GLU A 62 -1.32 -5.81 -6.97
N VAL A 63 -0.77 -4.68 -6.52
CA VAL A 63 -0.66 -4.36 -5.09
C VAL A 63 -2.03 -4.33 -4.43
N ASN A 64 -3.02 -3.69 -5.06
CA ASN A 64 -4.36 -3.57 -4.49
C ASN A 64 -5.09 -4.92 -4.44
N LEU A 65 -4.84 -5.82 -5.40
CA LEU A 65 -5.35 -7.18 -5.35
C LEU A 65 -4.78 -7.95 -4.16
N GLN A 66 -3.46 -7.89 -3.95
CA GLN A 66 -2.82 -8.57 -2.83
C GLN A 66 -3.26 -7.98 -1.48
N ARG A 67 -3.34 -6.64 -1.36
CA ARG A 67 -3.89 -5.96 -0.17
C ARG A 67 -5.32 -6.40 0.13
N ARG A 68 -6.21 -6.45 -0.87
CA ARG A 68 -7.60 -6.93 -0.71
C ARG A 68 -7.67 -8.34 -0.14
N GLN A 69 -6.85 -9.26 -0.66
CA GLN A 69 -6.81 -10.65 -0.17
C GLN A 69 -6.37 -10.70 1.29
N LEU A 70 -5.27 -10.03 1.62
CA LEU A 70 -4.77 -9.93 2.98
C LEU A 70 -5.79 -9.32 3.95
N TYR A 71 -6.44 -8.21 3.56
CA TYR A 71 -7.41 -7.54 4.42
C TYR A 71 -8.62 -8.43 4.70
N ARG A 72 -9.10 -9.17 3.70
CA ARG A 72 -10.17 -10.17 3.88
C ARG A 72 -9.75 -11.28 4.84
N ASP A 73 -8.52 -11.76 4.75
CA ASP A 73 -8.03 -12.80 5.66
C ASP A 73 -7.94 -12.30 7.10
N ILE A 74 -7.45 -11.09 7.30
CA ILE A 74 -7.39 -10.44 8.61
C ILE A 74 -8.80 -10.21 9.17
N ALA A 75 -9.71 -9.68 8.35
CA ALA A 75 -11.10 -9.44 8.73
C ALA A 75 -11.78 -10.73 9.19
N ARG A 76 -11.67 -11.80 8.38
CA ARG A 76 -12.21 -13.13 8.72
C ARG A 76 -11.61 -13.69 10.00
N LYS A 77 -10.27 -13.68 10.11
CA LYS A 77 -9.56 -14.26 11.26
C LYS A 77 -9.89 -13.58 12.59
N ASN A 78 -10.16 -12.28 12.56
CA ASN A 78 -10.42 -11.48 13.76
C ASN A 78 -11.91 -11.16 13.95
N ASN A 79 -12.79 -11.68 13.08
CA ASN A 79 -14.23 -11.42 13.09
C ASN A 79 -14.58 -9.92 13.17
N ILE A 80 -13.92 -9.11 12.33
CA ILE A 80 -14.16 -7.67 12.22
C ILE A 80 -14.53 -7.30 10.77
N PRO A 81 -15.24 -6.18 10.57
CA PRO A 81 -15.54 -5.70 9.23
C PRO A 81 -14.27 -5.43 8.40
N LEU A 82 -14.34 -5.72 7.09
CA LEU A 82 -13.24 -5.45 6.16
C LEU A 82 -12.84 -3.98 6.14
N ASN A 83 -13.83 -3.07 6.16
CA ASN A 83 -13.59 -1.63 6.15
C ASN A 83 -12.83 -1.14 7.40
N THR A 84 -12.93 -1.85 8.53
CA THR A 84 -12.14 -1.56 9.73
C THR A 84 -10.66 -1.88 9.48
N VAL A 85 -10.37 -3.01 8.82
CA VAL A 85 -9.00 -3.39 8.45
C VAL A 85 -8.41 -2.41 7.43
N GLU A 86 -9.20 -2.04 6.41
CA GLU A 86 -8.81 -1.08 5.38
C GLU A 86 -8.44 0.29 5.97
N LYS A 87 -9.28 0.84 6.86
CA LYS A 87 -9.00 2.11 7.55
C LYS A 87 -7.74 2.04 8.42
N LEU A 88 -7.59 0.97 9.20
CA LEU A 88 -6.38 0.76 10.02
C LEU A 88 -5.12 0.64 9.16
N ALA A 89 -5.23 0.01 7.99
CA ALA A 89 -4.14 -0.09 7.04
C ALA A 89 -3.81 1.28 6.43
N ALA A 90 -4.82 2.08 6.07
CA ALA A 90 -4.65 3.45 5.59
C ALA A 90 -3.93 4.32 6.61
N ASP A 91 -4.46 4.39 7.85
CA ASP A 91 -3.88 5.18 8.95
C ASP A 91 -2.41 4.83 9.17
N LYS A 92 -2.09 3.53 9.10
CA LYS A 92 -0.73 3.05 9.27
C LYS A 92 0.17 3.36 8.08
N ALA A 93 -0.30 3.17 6.86
CA ALA A 93 0.47 3.47 5.66
C ALA A 93 0.77 4.98 5.58
N ILE A 94 -0.24 5.83 5.79
CA ILE A 94 -0.12 7.28 5.76
C ILE A 94 0.77 7.82 6.88
N SER A 95 0.67 7.26 8.10
CA SER A 95 1.55 7.65 9.21
C SER A 95 3.00 7.19 9.05
N ARG A 96 3.24 6.17 8.21
CA ARG A 96 4.57 5.62 7.92
C ARG A 96 5.17 6.14 6.61
N ALA A 97 4.38 6.82 5.78
CA ALA A 97 4.85 7.42 4.55
C ALA A 97 6.04 8.35 4.83
N ALA A 98 7.11 8.18 4.06
CA ALA A 98 8.31 8.97 4.20
C ALA A 98 8.10 10.42 3.73
N SER A 99 8.93 11.33 4.23
CA SER A 99 8.98 12.69 3.68
C SER A 99 9.25 12.61 2.17
N GLY A 100 8.43 13.32 1.39
CA GLY A 100 8.49 13.33 -0.05
C GLY A 100 7.54 12.34 -0.77
N GLU A 101 6.96 11.36 -0.07
CA GLU A 101 5.94 10.46 -0.62
C GLU A 101 4.55 11.12 -0.64
N TYR A 102 3.65 10.59 -1.47
CA TYR A 102 2.29 11.12 -1.61
C TYR A 102 1.27 10.29 -0.82
N VAL A 103 0.33 11.00 -0.20
CA VAL A 103 -0.83 10.43 0.52
C VAL A 103 -2.09 11.21 0.18
N GLN A 104 -3.27 10.61 0.28
CA GLN A 104 -4.53 11.35 0.17
C GLN A 104 -4.85 12.11 1.45
N ASP A 105 -5.29 13.36 1.33
CA ASP A 105 -5.95 14.11 2.40
C ASP A 105 -7.42 13.71 2.56
N ALA A 106 -8.09 14.22 3.60
CA ALA A 106 -9.50 13.97 3.88
C ALA A 106 -10.47 14.33 2.74
N SER A 107 -10.04 15.18 1.81
CA SER A 107 -10.82 15.58 0.63
C SER A 107 -10.53 14.69 -0.58
N GLY A 108 -9.61 13.73 -0.47
CA GLY A 108 -9.18 12.84 -1.55
C GLY A 108 -8.08 13.42 -2.43
N ASN A 109 -7.53 14.60 -2.09
CA ASN A 109 -6.45 15.20 -2.88
C ASN A 109 -5.11 14.58 -2.52
N TRP A 110 -4.22 14.49 -3.51
CA TRP A 110 -2.84 14.08 -3.27
C TRP A 110 -2.06 15.21 -2.58
N VAL A 111 -1.50 14.89 -1.42
CA VAL A 111 -0.58 15.76 -0.69
C VAL A 111 0.78 15.09 -0.54
N ARG A 112 1.85 15.85 -0.75
CA ARG A 112 3.21 15.37 -0.54
C ARG A 112 3.56 15.52 0.94
N LYS A 113 3.95 14.42 1.59
CA LYS A 113 4.36 14.41 2.98
C LYS A 113 5.61 15.25 3.17
N LEU A 114 5.58 16.16 4.14
CA LEU A 114 6.72 16.99 4.54
C LEU A 114 7.54 16.29 5.63
#